data_AF-A0A2H2Y8X7-F1
#
_entry.id   AF-A0A2H2Y8X7-F1
#
_cell.length_a   1.000
_cell.length_b   1.000
_cell.length_c   1.000
_cell.angle_alpha   90.00
_cell.angle_beta   90.00
_cell.angle_gamma   90.00
#
_symmetry.space_group_name_H-M   'P 1'
#
loop_
_entity.id
_entity.type
_entity.pdbx_description
1 polymer ?
#
loop_
_entity_poly.entity_id
_entity_poly.type
_entity_poly.pdbx_seq_one_letter_code
_entity_poly.pdbx_strand_id
1 'polypeptide(L)'
;MRSTLRTGMTLTVILLLFLAFNLVWVAKIPDIRWDFSEKKIHTLSPSVHSLLVSLNSPLDLYYFNAHNTPTRSDALKRYGKRIEDRLREYEKAAKGMINLHVIDPEPFSEDAYKAGLFGLNGETGFMGLIGTRANRGAQRIESFSLDREPLLEYEISQLISRLQHPQPPTVGLLPGLTLDETSGRLLGELQQHFKVVNLGTTTDRVPENVQTLMVVYPQALSERTLYAIEQFVLKGGRLMMFIDPINEQDSTPSVVNPKLDELLAAWGIQLPADKLLIDNHYAMSQTQGAGKPTVQHPARLNLPRQAMNTHDISTRKVNTVTVSSSGALFQRKKARTTFTPLLQSSRHSALLETERFASATTFSSVFEEASTAAQRHVIAARIEGPAYSAFLDGMAGQPPGLQQAANIHVVVVTDTDLLTDQVSNWASDSNALFVLNTLDNLAAPDTLANIRPRAAAQGSTSKLGRLRDDAARAYHQQAIELEQRLQRTEREWQRLSPQALAPGPQAVDTNSTLQALNKERLRLPIELHALKVKTYAPVHRMEQTIKGVLSLAMPLTWCLLAWFIFLRQRRRLRHEAVLY
;
A
#
# COMPACT_ATOMS: atom_id res chain seq x y z
N MET A 1 20.68 -35.30 59.92
CA MET A 1 19.53 -35.81 59.14
C MET A 1 18.25 -34.97 59.27
N ARG A 2 17.99 -34.27 60.38
CA ARG A 2 16.79 -33.40 60.50
C ARG A 2 16.83 -32.10 59.67
N SER A 3 18.02 -31.56 59.35
CA SER A 3 18.13 -30.33 58.54
C SER A 3 17.88 -30.57 57.05
N THR A 4 18.34 -31.70 56.49
CA THR A 4 18.18 -32.05 55.07
C THR A 4 16.72 -32.31 54.68
N LEU A 5 15.95 -32.94 55.57
CA LEU A 5 14.50 -33.14 55.44
C LEU A 5 13.73 -31.81 55.50
N ARG A 6 14.14 -30.88 56.38
CA ARG A 6 13.53 -29.55 56.47
C ARG A 6 13.80 -28.72 55.21
N THR A 7 15.03 -28.73 54.69
CA THR A 7 15.37 -28.07 53.43
C THR A 7 14.62 -28.64 52.25
N GLY A 8 14.46 -29.97 52.18
CA GLY A 8 13.66 -30.64 51.14
C GLY A 8 12.20 -30.20 51.18
N MET A 9 11.58 -30.22 52.36
CA MET A 9 10.18 -29.80 52.54
C MET A 9 9.97 -28.33 52.22
N THR A 10 10.88 -27.43 52.61
CA THR A 10 10.80 -26.02 52.19
C THR A 10 10.95 -25.84 50.69
N LEU A 11 11.81 -26.63 50.03
CA LEU A 11 11.97 -26.57 48.57
C LEU A 11 10.70 -27.04 47.86
N THR A 12 10.06 -28.10 48.34
CA THR A 12 8.79 -28.61 47.80
C THR A 12 7.66 -27.59 47.98
N VAL A 13 7.57 -26.95 49.16
CA VAL A 13 6.56 -25.92 49.42
C VAL A 13 6.78 -24.69 48.55
N ILE A 14 8.04 -24.23 48.39
CA ILE A 14 8.38 -23.13 47.50
C ILE A 14 8.06 -23.48 46.04
N LEU A 15 8.37 -24.70 45.60
CA LEU A 15 8.05 -25.18 44.25
C LEU A 15 6.53 -25.19 44.00
N LEU A 16 5.75 -25.69 44.96
CA LEU A 16 4.29 -25.70 44.87
C LEU A 16 3.70 -24.29 44.87
N LEU A 17 4.20 -23.40 45.72
CA LEU A 17 3.82 -21.98 45.72
C LEU A 17 4.19 -21.29 44.41
N PHE A 18 5.37 -21.58 43.86
CA PHE A 18 5.81 -21.08 42.57
C PHE A 18 4.91 -21.59 41.45
N LEU A 19 4.55 -22.89 41.46
CA LEU A 19 3.66 -23.48 40.46
C LEU A 19 2.25 -22.87 40.53
N ALA A 20 1.71 -22.73 41.74
CA ALA A 20 0.40 -22.11 41.98
C ALA A 20 0.40 -20.63 41.58
N PHE A 21 1.45 -19.89 41.92
CA PHE A 21 1.63 -18.51 41.49
C PHE A 21 1.71 -18.42 39.96
N ASN A 22 2.50 -19.26 39.31
CA ASN A 22 2.63 -19.28 37.84
C ASN A 22 1.28 -19.61 37.17
N LEU A 23 0.56 -20.62 37.67
CA LEU A 23 -0.72 -21.04 37.09
C LEU A 23 -1.81 -19.95 37.17
N VAL A 24 -1.86 -19.20 38.28
CA VAL A 24 -2.88 -18.17 38.52
C VAL A 24 -2.48 -16.82 37.93
N TRP A 25 -1.20 -16.44 38.03
CA TRP A 25 -0.74 -15.11 37.62
C TRP A 25 -0.37 -15.04 36.14
N VAL A 26 0.13 -16.11 35.51
CA VAL A 26 0.45 -16.08 34.07
C VAL A 26 -0.79 -15.79 33.22
N ALA A 27 -1.95 -16.29 33.61
CA ALA A 27 -3.22 -15.99 32.94
C ALA A 27 -3.72 -14.54 33.16
N LYS A 28 -3.21 -13.85 34.20
CA LYS A 28 -3.57 -12.46 34.54
C LYS A 28 -2.54 -11.43 34.12
N ILE A 29 -1.35 -11.85 33.70
CA ILE A 29 -0.36 -10.94 33.11
C ILE A 29 -0.94 -10.48 31.77
N PRO A 30 -1.11 -9.16 31.56
CA PRO A 30 -1.59 -8.68 30.28
C PRO A 30 -0.60 -9.16 29.21
N ASP A 31 -1.12 -9.73 28.12
CA ASP A 31 -0.35 -10.19 26.96
C ASP A 31 0.29 -8.99 26.26
N ILE A 32 1.34 -8.48 26.90
CA ILE A 32 2.17 -7.36 26.52
C ILE A 32 3.23 -7.96 25.60
N ARG A 33 2.86 -8.07 24.32
CA ARG A 33 3.78 -8.45 23.25
C ARG A 33 4.64 -7.23 22.95
N TRP A 34 5.84 -7.19 23.52
CA TRP A 34 6.81 -6.15 23.16
C TRP A 34 7.24 -6.39 21.73
N ASP A 35 6.76 -5.55 20.83
CA ASP A 35 7.17 -5.58 19.45
C ASP A 35 8.58 -4.98 19.33
N PHE A 36 9.58 -5.86 19.40
CA PHE A 36 10.99 -5.51 19.18
C PHE A 36 11.36 -5.36 17.70
N SER A 37 10.39 -5.45 16.77
CA SER A 37 10.69 -5.16 15.37
C SER A 37 11.06 -3.68 15.21
N GLU A 38 12.08 -3.43 14.40
CA GLU A 38 12.64 -2.09 14.13
C GLU A 38 11.56 -1.05 13.71
N LYS A 39 10.41 -1.50 13.19
CA LYS A 39 9.31 -0.65 12.69
C LYS A 39 7.95 -0.92 13.35
N LYS A 40 7.91 -1.60 14.50
CA LYS A 40 6.67 -1.96 15.23
C LYS A 40 5.58 -2.57 14.32
N ILE A 41 5.97 -3.47 13.41
CA ILE A 41 5.10 -4.00 12.35
C ILE A 41 3.94 -4.87 12.88
N HIS A 42 3.97 -5.25 14.16
CA HIS A 42 2.95 -6.02 14.86
C HIS A 42 2.17 -5.17 15.90
N THR A 43 2.23 -3.85 15.78
CA THR A 43 1.44 -2.93 16.62
C THR A 43 0.66 -1.97 15.73
N LEU A 44 -0.60 -1.72 16.06
CA LEU A 44 -1.46 -0.73 15.38
C LEU A 44 -0.86 0.68 15.48
N SER A 45 -1.12 1.54 14.49
CA SER A 45 -0.69 2.94 14.58
C SER A 45 -1.48 3.70 15.64
N PRO A 46 -0.93 4.79 16.21
CA PRO A 46 -1.67 5.66 17.12
C PRO A 46 -2.97 6.20 16.50
N SER A 47 -2.97 6.47 15.20
CA SER A 47 -4.13 6.93 14.43
C SER A 47 -5.23 5.87 14.39
N VAL A 48 -4.89 4.61 14.12
CA VAL A 48 -5.85 3.48 14.18
C VAL A 48 -6.41 3.33 15.59
N HIS A 49 -5.56 3.38 16.63
CA HIS A 49 -6.06 3.28 18.00
C HIS A 49 -7.08 4.38 18.31
N SER A 50 -6.83 5.61 17.85
CA SER A 50 -7.76 6.73 18.02
C SER A 50 -9.08 6.49 17.30
N LEU A 51 -9.04 5.96 16.07
CA LEU A 51 -10.23 5.57 15.31
C LEU A 51 -11.05 4.49 16.03
N LEU A 52 -10.40 3.47 16.58
CA LEU A 52 -11.06 2.38 17.29
C LEU A 52 -11.66 2.81 18.62
N VAL A 53 -11.01 3.74 19.34
CA VAL A 53 -11.58 4.32 20.57
C VAL A 53 -12.77 5.22 20.28
N SER A 54 -12.82 5.87 19.12
CA SER A 54 -13.96 6.71 18.72
C SER A 54 -15.20 5.94 18.25
N LEU A 55 -15.15 4.61 18.21
CA LEU A 55 -16.29 3.78 17.80
C LEU A 55 -17.49 4.02 18.73
N ASN A 56 -18.63 4.39 18.13
CA ASN A 56 -19.87 4.70 18.84
C ASN A 56 -20.94 3.61 18.72
N SER A 57 -20.67 2.54 17.98
CA SER A 57 -21.58 1.41 17.79
C SER A 57 -20.81 0.13 17.48
N PRO A 58 -21.32 -1.04 17.91
CA PRO A 58 -20.69 -2.32 17.60
C PRO A 58 -20.73 -2.61 16.10
N LEU A 59 -19.66 -3.25 15.62
CA LEU A 59 -19.46 -3.65 14.23
C LEU A 59 -19.15 -5.15 14.16
N ASP A 60 -19.74 -5.86 13.21
CA ASP A 60 -19.41 -7.26 12.94
C ASP A 60 -18.56 -7.34 11.69
N LEU A 61 -17.36 -7.91 11.81
CA LEU A 61 -16.40 -8.10 10.73
C LEU A 61 -16.29 -9.58 10.38
N TYR A 62 -16.60 -9.94 9.14
CA TYR A 62 -16.51 -11.30 8.60
C TYR A 62 -15.32 -11.38 7.66
N TYR A 63 -14.25 -12.03 8.12
CA TYR A 63 -13.04 -12.27 7.34
C TYR A 63 -13.13 -13.66 6.71
N PHE A 64 -13.26 -13.69 5.38
CA PHE A 64 -13.29 -14.92 4.60
C PHE A 64 -11.88 -15.23 4.12
N ASN A 65 -11.35 -16.39 4.50
CA ASN A 65 -10.01 -16.83 4.12
C ASN A 65 -9.99 -18.34 3.86
N ALA A 66 -10.06 -18.73 2.59
CA ALA A 66 -10.04 -20.13 2.19
C ALA A 66 -8.62 -20.74 2.31
N HIS A 67 -8.32 -21.50 3.37
CA HIS A 67 -6.94 -21.97 3.63
C HIS A 67 -6.52 -23.15 2.74
N ASN A 68 -7.48 -23.96 2.29
CA ASN A 68 -7.24 -25.28 1.67
C ASN A 68 -7.35 -25.29 0.14
N THR A 69 -7.30 -24.15 -0.54
CA THR A 69 -7.36 -24.11 -2.01
C THR A 69 -6.05 -24.65 -2.62
N PRO A 70 -6.08 -25.69 -3.50
CA PRO A 70 -4.87 -26.33 -4.05
C PRO A 70 -3.94 -25.38 -4.82
N THR A 71 -4.49 -24.28 -5.35
CA THR A 71 -3.79 -23.28 -6.16
C THR A 71 -3.04 -22.23 -5.34
N ARG A 72 -3.13 -22.26 -4.00
CA ARG A 72 -2.64 -21.19 -3.13
C ARG A 72 -1.18 -21.37 -2.73
N SER A 73 -0.34 -20.41 -3.12
CA SER A 73 1.08 -20.37 -2.75
C SER A 73 1.29 -20.19 -1.23
N ASP A 74 2.41 -20.68 -0.70
CA ASP A 74 2.75 -20.50 0.72
C ASP A 74 2.86 -19.03 1.12
N ALA A 75 3.27 -18.16 0.19
CA ALA A 75 3.29 -16.72 0.42
C ALA A 75 1.89 -16.17 0.71
N LEU A 76 0.89 -16.62 -0.04
CA LEU A 76 -0.49 -16.19 0.09
C LEU A 76 -1.16 -16.78 1.36
N LYS A 77 -0.77 -17.99 1.78
CA LYS A 77 -1.19 -18.57 3.07
C LYS A 77 -0.67 -17.74 4.24
N ARG A 78 0.63 -17.42 4.23
CA ARG A 78 1.23 -16.54 5.27
C ARG A 78 0.61 -15.16 5.28
N TYR A 79 0.28 -14.60 4.11
CA TYR A 79 -0.37 -13.31 4.03
C TYR A 79 -1.78 -13.32 4.64
N GLY A 80 -2.59 -14.33 4.33
CA GLY A 80 -3.90 -14.52 4.96
C GLY A 80 -3.81 -14.59 6.49
N LYS A 81 -2.82 -15.33 7.01
CA LYS A 81 -2.59 -15.38 8.46
C LYS A 81 -2.21 -14.01 9.05
N ARG A 82 -1.38 -13.21 8.35
CA ARG A 82 -1.04 -11.85 8.79
C ARG A 82 -2.26 -10.92 8.83
N ILE A 83 -3.18 -11.06 7.87
CA ILE A 83 -4.43 -10.29 7.87
C ILE A 83 -5.30 -10.71 9.07
N GLU A 84 -5.45 -12.01 9.33
CA GLU A 84 -6.18 -12.52 10.49
C GLU A 84 -5.60 -11.98 11.80
N ASP A 85 -4.29 -12.07 11.99
CA ASP A 85 -3.61 -11.58 13.19
C ASP A 85 -3.82 -10.06 13.35
N ARG A 86 -3.78 -9.30 12.25
CA ARG A 86 -4.07 -7.86 12.27
C ARG A 86 -5.52 -7.58 12.67
N LEU A 87 -6.50 -8.29 12.12
CA LEU A 87 -7.90 -8.08 12.45
C LEU A 87 -8.19 -8.42 13.92
N ARG A 88 -7.51 -9.42 14.49
CA ARG A 88 -7.59 -9.73 15.93
C ARG A 88 -7.01 -8.61 16.80
N GLU A 89 -5.98 -7.91 16.33
CA GLU A 89 -5.49 -6.71 17.02
C GLU A 89 -6.53 -5.58 17.00
N TYR A 90 -7.26 -5.40 15.88
CA TYR A 90 -8.37 -4.44 15.80
C TYR A 90 -9.48 -4.78 16.79
N GLU A 91 -9.93 -6.03 16.83
CA GLU A 91 -10.92 -6.53 17.80
C GLU A 91 -10.49 -6.27 19.26
N LYS A 92 -9.25 -6.63 19.60
CA LYS A 92 -8.69 -6.42 20.94
C LYS A 92 -8.63 -4.93 21.30
N ALA A 93 -8.21 -4.07 20.37
CA ALA A 93 -8.09 -2.64 20.61
C ALA A 93 -9.45 -1.92 20.68
N ALA A 94 -10.48 -2.44 20.00
CA ALA A 94 -11.84 -1.90 19.99
C ALA A 94 -12.65 -2.21 21.27
N LYS A 95 -12.11 -3.04 22.19
CA LYS A 95 -12.73 -3.34 23.51
C LYS A 95 -14.20 -3.76 23.43
N GLY A 96 -14.52 -4.69 22.54
CA GLY A 96 -15.89 -5.23 22.37
C GLY A 96 -16.78 -4.44 21.40
N MET A 97 -16.26 -3.39 20.76
CA MET A 97 -16.97 -2.66 19.69
C MET A 97 -16.79 -3.29 18.31
N ILE A 98 -15.89 -4.26 18.18
CA ILE A 98 -15.70 -5.05 16.96
C ILE A 98 -15.83 -6.52 17.36
N ASN A 99 -16.69 -7.25 16.65
CA ASN A 99 -16.78 -8.71 16.72
C ASN A 99 -16.18 -9.29 15.45
N LEU A 100 -15.11 -10.06 15.56
CA LEU A 100 -14.44 -10.65 14.40
C LEU A 100 -14.88 -12.11 14.20
N HIS A 101 -15.44 -12.41 13.04
CA HIS A 101 -15.75 -13.75 12.56
C HIS A 101 -14.74 -14.16 11.49
N VAL A 102 -13.90 -15.15 11.80
CA VAL A 102 -12.96 -15.72 10.83
C VAL A 102 -13.60 -16.97 10.22
N ILE A 103 -13.84 -16.94 8.92
CA ILE A 103 -14.55 -17.97 8.18
C ILE A 103 -13.61 -18.58 7.13
N ASP A 104 -13.53 -19.91 7.10
CA ASP A 104 -12.83 -20.67 6.07
C ASP A 104 -13.88 -21.31 5.15
N PRO A 105 -14.31 -20.62 4.08
CA PRO A 105 -15.39 -21.12 3.24
C PRO A 105 -14.90 -22.29 2.37
N GLU A 106 -15.41 -23.48 2.65
CA GLU A 106 -15.21 -24.64 1.77
C GLU A 106 -15.92 -24.42 0.42
N PRO A 107 -15.37 -24.89 -0.70
CA PRO A 107 -16.03 -24.80 -2.01
C PRO A 107 -17.46 -25.37 -1.95
N PHE A 108 -18.43 -24.64 -2.52
CA PHE A 108 -19.86 -25.02 -2.54
C PHE A 108 -20.54 -25.11 -1.16
N SER A 109 -19.93 -24.58 -0.10
CA SER A 109 -20.56 -24.48 1.23
C SER A 109 -21.55 -23.31 1.33
N GLU A 110 -22.37 -23.30 2.38
CA GLU A 110 -23.24 -22.16 2.72
C GLU A 110 -22.43 -20.88 2.94
N ASP A 111 -21.25 -20.98 3.55
CA ASP A 111 -20.36 -19.84 3.79
C ASP A 111 -19.75 -19.30 2.49
N ALA A 112 -19.41 -20.19 1.54
CA ALA A 112 -19.00 -19.78 0.19
C ALA A 112 -20.15 -19.11 -0.57
N TYR A 113 -21.38 -19.61 -0.43
CA TYR A 113 -22.55 -18.98 -1.01
C TYR A 113 -22.82 -17.59 -0.41
N LYS A 114 -22.76 -17.45 0.92
CA LYS A 114 -22.87 -16.15 1.62
C LYS A 114 -21.79 -15.17 1.15
N ALA A 115 -20.54 -15.62 1.09
CA ALA A 115 -19.43 -14.81 0.56
C ALA A 115 -19.71 -14.30 -0.86
N GLY A 116 -20.24 -15.17 -1.72
CA GLY A 116 -20.68 -14.83 -3.08
C GLY A 116 -21.83 -13.82 -3.11
N LEU A 117 -22.85 -13.95 -2.26
CA LEU A 117 -23.96 -13.00 -2.15
C LEU A 117 -23.49 -11.58 -1.80
N PHE A 118 -22.45 -11.48 -0.98
CA PHE A 118 -21.82 -10.20 -0.64
C PHE A 118 -20.75 -9.75 -1.65
N GLY A 119 -20.64 -10.40 -2.80
CA GLY A 119 -19.80 -9.97 -3.92
C GLY A 119 -18.32 -10.35 -3.81
N LEU A 120 -17.97 -11.35 -2.98
CA LEU A 120 -16.62 -11.92 -2.99
C LEU A 120 -16.52 -12.97 -4.12
N ASN A 121 -15.48 -12.89 -4.96
CA ASN A 121 -15.25 -13.90 -6.00
C ASN A 121 -14.50 -15.11 -5.42
N GLY A 122 -15.05 -16.32 -5.63
CA GLY A 122 -14.48 -17.58 -5.17
C GLY A 122 -13.45 -18.21 -6.12
N GLU A 123 -13.31 -17.74 -7.37
CA GLU A 123 -12.48 -18.37 -8.41
C GLU A 123 -10.98 -18.47 -8.04
N THR A 124 -10.46 -17.51 -7.26
CA THR A 124 -9.06 -17.47 -6.82
C THR A 124 -8.88 -17.86 -5.34
N GLY A 125 -9.94 -18.36 -4.70
CA GLY A 125 -10.02 -18.60 -3.27
C GLY A 125 -10.44 -17.33 -2.52
N PHE A 126 -11.50 -17.42 -1.71
CA PHE A 126 -12.01 -16.30 -0.95
C PHE A 126 -10.93 -15.70 -0.02
N MET A 127 -10.61 -14.43 -0.22
CA MET A 127 -9.76 -13.65 0.69
C MET A 127 -10.28 -12.22 0.80
N GLY A 128 -11.39 -12.03 1.51
CA GLY A 128 -12.09 -10.76 1.59
C GLY A 128 -12.52 -10.43 3.01
N LEU A 129 -12.90 -9.17 3.23
CA LEU A 129 -13.45 -8.70 4.49
C LEU A 129 -14.80 -8.06 4.24
N ILE A 130 -15.82 -8.46 4.99
CA ILE A 130 -17.14 -7.85 4.99
C ILE A 130 -17.38 -7.27 6.37
N GLY A 131 -17.72 -6.00 6.45
CA GLY A 131 -18.14 -5.37 7.69
C GLY A 131 -19.59 -4.98 7.64
N THR A 132 -20.29 -5.20 8.75
CA THR A 132 -21.71 -4.90 8.88
C THR A 132 -21.97 -4.13 10.18
N ARG A 133 -23.09 -3.41 10.17
CA ARG A 133 -23.59 -2.68 11.34
C ARG A 133 -25.11 -2.78 11.33
N ALA A 134 -25.71 -2.85 12.51
CA ALA A 134 -27.16 -2.89 12.66
C ALA A 134 -27.85 -1.76 11.85
N ASN A 135 -28.88 -2.13 11.08
CA ASN A 135 -29.69 -1.23 10.24
C ASN A 135 -28.89 -0.44 9.19
N ARG A 136 -27.74 -0.95 8.73
CA ARG A 136 -26.92 -0.32 7.69
C ARG A 136 -26.47 -1.34 6.65
N GLY A 137 -26.18 -0.85 5.44
CA GLY A 137 -25.61 -1.66 4.37
C GLY A 137 -24.20 -2.15 4.71
N ALA A 138 -23.86 -3.34 4.24
CA ALA A 138 -22.53 -3.92 4.39
C ALA A 138 -21.48 -3.13 3.60
N GLN A 139 -20.26 -3.05 4.14
CA GLN A 139 -19.08 -2.57 3.44
C GLN A 139 -18.13 -3.75 3.19
N ARG A 140 -17.38 -3.72 2.10
CA ARG A 140 -16.56 -4.87 1.69
C ARG A 140 -15.21 -4.50 1.10
N ILE A 141 -14.25 -5.39 1.35
CA ILE A 141 -13.00 -5.52 0.61
C ILE A 141 -13.10 -6.85 -0.14
N GLU A 142 -13.30 -6.77 -1.46
CA GLU A 142 -13.56 -7.92 -2.33
C GLU A 142 -12.43 -8.94 -2.32
N SER A 143 -11.19 -8.45 -2.33
CA SER A 143 -10.00 -9.27 -2.31
C SER A 143 -8.84 -8.52 -1.68
N PHE A 144 -8.10 -9.21 -0.81
CA PHE A 144 -6.78 -8.80 -0.37
C PHE A 144 -5.74 -9.37 -1.33
N SER A 145 -4.81 -8.52 -1.75
CA SER A 145 -3.71 -8.92 -2.62
C SER A 145 -2.37 -8.54 -1.98
N LEU A 146 -1.34 -9.34 -2.26
CA LEU A 146 -0.03 -9.21 -1.60
C LEU A 146 0.69 -7.90 -1.96
N ASP A 147 0.51 -7.42 -3.19
CA ASP A 147 1.02 -6.14 -3.69
C ASP A 147 0.46 -4.92 -2.94
N ARG A 148 -0.70 -5.08 -2.28
CA ARG A 148 -1.37 -4.04 -1.47
C ARG A 148 -1.18 -4.22 0.03
N GLU A 149 -0.31 -5.14 0.47
CA GLU A 149 0.02 -5.32 1.89
C GLU A 149 0.39 -3.99 2.62
N PRO A 150 1.14 -3.03 2.01
CA PRO A 150 1.42 -1.75 2.66
C PRO A 150 0.18 -0.89 2.96
N LEU A 151 -0.91 -1.06 2.20
CA LEU A 151 -2.15 -0.31 2.31
C LEU A 151 -3.17 -0.98 3.24
N LEU A 152 -2.88 -2.18 3.77
CA LEU A 152 -3.83 -3.01 4.52
C LEU A 152 -4.47 -2.28 5.70
N GLU A 153 -3.66 -1.60 6.51
CA GLU A 153 -4.13 -0.87 7.70
C GLU A 153 -5.11 0.25 7.32
N TYR A 154 -4.82 0.95 6.21
CA TYR A 154 -5.71 1.98 5.68
C TYR A 154 -7.00 1.40 5.11
N GLU A 155 -6.93 0.32 4.31
CA GLU A 155 -8.11 -0.29 3.70
C GLU A 155 -9.11 -0.79 4.76
N ILE A 156 -8.62 -1.45 5.82
CA ILE A 156 -9.46 -1.91 6.94
C ILE A 156 -10.06 -0.72 7.70
N SER A 157 -9.23 0.29 8.01
CA SER A 157 -9.69 1.48 8.73
C SER A 157 -10.71 2.29 7.94
N GLN A 158 -10.56 2.37 6.62
CA GLN A 158 -11.51 3.05 5.74
C GLN A 158 -12.83 2.30 5.68
N LEU A 159 -12.82 0.96 5.62
CA LEU A 159 -14.04 0.15 5.72
C LEU A 159 -14.78 0.43 7.05
N ILE A 160 -14.06 0.47 8.16
CA ILE A 160 -14.62 0.79 9.48
C ILE A 160 -15.16 2.23 9.54
N SER A 161 -14.43 3.19 8.98
CA SER A 161 -14.86 4.60 8.92
C SER A 161 -16.16 4.78 8.14
N ARG A 162 -16.30 4.10 6.99
CA ARG A 162 -17.52 4.14 6.16
C ARG A 162 -18.73 3.49 6.85
N LEU A 163 -18.53 2.47 7.68
CA LEU A 163 -19.59 1.88 8.49
C LEU A 163 -20.07 2.83 9.61
N GLN A 164 -19.18 3.68 10.13
CA GLN A 164 -19.53 4.70 11.11
C GLN A 164 -20.23 5.91 10.48
N HIS A 165 -19.68 6.40 9.36
CA HIS A 165 -20.14 7.60 8.65
C HIS A 165 -20.56 7.24 7.21
N PRO A 166 -21.82 6.83 7.00
CA PRO A 166 -22.28 6.35 5.70
C PRO A 166 -22.56 7.46 4.68
N GLN A 167 -22.52 8.74 5.09
CA GLN A 167 -22.76 9.85 4.17
C GLN A 167 -21.54 10.09 3.29
N PRO A 168 -21.73 10.33 1.97
CA PRO A 168 -20.62 10.63 1.09
C PRO A 168 -19.95 11.96 1.49
N PRO A 169 -18.62 12.06 1.38
CA PRO A 169 -17.94 13.32 1.67
C PRO A 169 -18.37 14.42 0.71
N THR A 170 -18.30 15.68 1.17
CA THR A 170 -18.59 16.84 0.31
C THR A 170 -17.31 17.33 -0.36
N VAL A 171 -17.32 17.44 -1.68
CA VAL A 171 -16.20 17.93 -2.49
C VAL A 171 -16.65 19.16 -3.26
N GLY A 172 -15.93 20.27 -3.10
CA GLY A 172 -16.12 21.46 -3.94
C GLY A 172 -15.43 21.26 -5.28
N LEU A 173 -16.11 21.52 -6.38
CA LEU A 173 -15.54 21.49 -7.72
C LEU A 173 -15.44 22.92 -8.26
N LEU A 174 -14.23 23.36 -8.58
CA LEU A 174 -13.95 24.66 -9.17
C LEU A 174 -13.33 24.46 -10.55
N PRO A 175 -14.14 24.46 -11.62
CA PRO A 175 -13.66 24.28 -12.97
C PRO A 175 -13.18 25.62 -13.54
N GLY A 176 -11.93 25.70 -13.99
CA GLY A 176 -11.35 26.85 -14.71
C GLY A 176 -11.62 26.83 -16.22
N LEU A 177 -12.07 25.68 -16.74
CA LEU A 177 -12.55 25.47 -18.11
C LEU A 177 -13.92 24.80 -18.09
N THR A 178 -14.68 24.83 -19.18
CA THR A 178 -15.97 24.15 -19.23
C THR A 178 -15.74 22.64 -19.22
N LEU A 179 -16.19 21.99 -18.14
CA LEU A 179 -16.25 20.52 -18.09
C LEU A 179 -17.46 20.10 -18.94
N ASP A 180 -17.23 19.98 -20.25
CA ASP A 180 -18.25 19.62 -21.23
C ASP A 180 -18.64 18.13 -21.12
N GLU A 181 -19.50 17.64 -22.04
CA GLU A 181 -19.88 16.22 -22.15
C GLU A 181 -18.68 15.27 -22.23
N THR A 182 -17.50 15.78 -22.62
CA THR A 182 -16.24 15.04 -22.72
C THR A 182 -15.69 14.55 -21.38
N SER A 183 -16.16 15.04 -20.23
CA SER A 183 -15.79 14.53 -18.90
C SER A 183 -17.00 13.97 -18.14
N GLY A 184 -18.09 13.69 -18.86
CA GLY A 184 -19.38 13.32 -18.29
C GLY A 184 -19.34 12.02 -17.49
N ARG A 185 -18.54 11.05 -17.92
CA ARG A 185 -18.39 9.78 -17.19
C ARG A 185 -17.73 9.98 -15.83
N LEU A 186 -16.58 10.65 -15.79
CA LEU A 186 -15.87 10.92 -14.53
C LEU A 186 -16.74 11.75 -13.58
N LEU A 187 -17.42 12.76 -14.10
CA LEU A 187 -18.33 13.57 -13.28
C LEU A 187 -19.48 12.73 -12.71
N GLY A 188 -20.04 11.81 -13.51
CA GLY A 188 -21.04 10.85 -13.05
C GLY A 188 -20.53 9.96 -11.93
N GLU A 189 -19.32 9.40 -12.05
CA GLU A 189 -18.69 8.61 -10.99
C GLU A 189 -18.43 9.45 -9.72
N LEU A 190 -17.94 10.68 -9.88
CA LEU A 190 -17.72 11.61 -8.76
C LEU A 190 -19.02 11.89 -8.02
N GLN A 191 -20.13 12.13 -8.73
CA GLN A 191 -21.44 12.38 -8.13
C GLN A 191 -22.04 11.15 -7.43
N GLN A 192 -21.67 9.93 -7.86
CA GLN A 192 -22.06 8.69 -7.17
C GLN A 192 -21.28 8.47 -5.87
N HIS A 193 -20.02 8.92 -5.81
CA HIS A 193 -19.13 8.70 -4.67
C HIS A 193 -19.09 9.86 -3.67
N PHE A 194 -19.37 11.09 -4.13
CA PHE A 194 -19.24 12.32 -3.35
C PHE A 194 -20.46 13.22 -3.52
N LYS A 195 -20.72 14.04 -2.49
CA LYS A 195 -21.61 15.19 -2.63
C LYS A 195 -20.83 16.33 -3.30
N VAL A 196 -20.91 16.43 -4.62
CA VAL A 196 -20.20 17.45 -5.40
C VAL A 196 -20.94 18.79 -5.32
N VAL A 197 -20.22 19.87 -4.97
CA VAL A 197 -20.71 21.25 -4.93
C VAL A 197 -19.95 22.07 -5.96
N ASN A 198 -20.62 22.45 -7.05
CA ASN A 198 -20.00 23.27 -8.08
C ASN A 198 -19.85 24.72 -7.59
N LEU A 199 -18.63 25.23 -7.64
CA LEU A 199 -18.28 26.61 -7.32
C LEU A 199 -18.08 27.39 -8.62
N GLY A 200 -18.50 28.66 -8.65
CA GLY A 200 -18.27 29.53 -9.80
C GLY A 200 -16.79 29.89 -9.94
N THR A 201 -16.35 30.19 -11.17
CA THR A 201 -14.97 30.61 -11.49
C THR A 201 -14.56 31.92 -10.77
N THR A 202 -15.53 32.74 -10.40
CA THR A 202 -15.38 34.02 -9.70
C THR A 202 -15.70 33.92 -8.21
N THR A 203 -15.61 32.73 -7.62
CA THR A 203 -15.93 32.52 -6.20
C THR A 203 -14.91 33.22 -5.29
N ASP A 204 -15.41 34.08 -4.42
CA ASP A 204 -14.60 34.85 -3.46
C ASP A 204 -14.22 34.08 -2.21
N ARG A 205 -15.00 33.05 -1.86
CA ARG A 205 -14.82 32.24 -0.65
C ARG A 205 -15.33 30.83 -0.89
N VAL A 206 -14.52 29.84 -0.51
CA VAL A 206 -14.96 28.45 -0.45
C VAL A 206 -15.93 28.29 0.73
N PRO A 207 -17.12 27.70 0.54
CA PRO A 207 -18.09 27.46 1.62
C PRO A 207 -17.49 26.63 2.77
N GLU A 208 -17.84 26.95 4.02
CA GLU A 208 -17.27 26.29 5.22
C GLU A 208 -17.60 24.79 5.34
N ASN A 209 -18.67 24.34 4.68
CA ASN A 209 -19.06 22.93 4.63
C ASN A 209 -18.24 22.10 3.63
N VAL A 210 -17.40 22.72 2.81
CA VAL A 210 -16.48 22.05 1.88
C VAL A 210 -15.14 21.85 2.60
N GLN A 211 -14.70 20.61 2.75
CA GLN A 211 -13.41 20.27 3.37
C GLN A 211 -12.36 19.87 2.34
N THR A 212 -12.81 19.46 1.15
CA THR A 212 -11.95 19.06 0.03
C THR A 212 -12.36 19.83 -1.22
N LEU A 213 -11.37 20.42 -1.90
CA LEU A 213 -11.57 21.19 -3.12
C LEU A 213 -10.83 20.51 -4.29
N MET A 214 -11.53 20.33 -5.40
CA MET A 214 -10.97 19.93 -6.68
C MET A 214 -10.95 21.15 -7.60
N VAL A 215 -9.76 21.56 -8.03
CA VAL A 215 -9.56 22.70 -8.94
C VAL A 215 -9.03 22.18 -10.26
N VAL A 216 -9.72 22.48 -11.36
CA VAL A 216 -9.32 22.07 -12.71
C VAL A 216 -8.88 23.30 -13.48
N TYR A 217 -7.69 23.27 -14.09
CA TYR A 217 -7.14 24.35 -14.90
C TYR A 217 -7.10 25.72 -14.18
N PRO A 218 -6.35 25.84 -13.07
CA PRO A 218 -6.30 27.07 -12.28
C PRO A 218 -5.68 28.27 -13.02
N GLN A 219 -4.99 28.07 -14.14
CA GLN A 219 -4.37 29.15 -14.92
C GLN A 219 -5.39 30.19 -15.38
N ALA A 220 -6.61 29.76 -15.73
CA ALA A 220 -7.69 30.64 -16.18
C ALA A 220 -8.40 31.39 -15.03
N LEU A 221 -8.04 31.12 -13.77
CA LEU A 221 -8.72 31.72 -12.62
C LEU A 221 -8.15 33.09 -12.27
N SER A 222 -9.03 33.97 -11.77
CA SER A 222 -8.64 35.28 -11.28
C SER A 222 -7.74 35.18 -10.05
N GLU A 223 -6.89 36.19 -9.82
CA GLU A 223 -6.07 36.28 -8.59
C GLU A 223 -6.92 36.22 -7.31
N ARG A 224 -8.14 36.75 -7.35
CA ARG A 224 -9.10 36.71 -6.24
C ARG A 224 -9.53 35.27 -5.92
N THR A 225 -9.78 34.48 -6.95
CA THR A 225 -10.10 33.05 -6.81
C THR A 225 -8.88 32.27 -6.31
N LEU A 226 -7.68 32.55 -6.84
CA LEU A 226 -6.43 31.94 -6.36
C LEU A 226 -6.17 32.25 -4.88
N TYR A 227 -6.42 33.48 -4.44
CA TYR A 227 -6.38 33.86 -3.03
C TYR A 227 -7.38 33.06 -2.19
N ALA A 228 -8.62 32.89 -2.66
CA ALA A 228 -9.62 32.07 -1.96
C ALA A 228 -9.18 30.59 -1.83
N ILE A 229 -8.57 30.03 -2.88
CA ILE A 229 -8.01 28.67 -2.89
C ILE A 229 -6.86 28.57 -1.88
N GLU A 230 -5.93 29.52 -1.88
CA GLU A 230 -4.84 29.54 -0.91
C GLU A 230 -5.39 29.60 0.51
N GLN A 231 -6.29 30.53 0.81
CA GLN A 231 -6.84 30.69 2.15
C GLN A 231 -7.61 29.45 2.62
N PHE A 232 -8.22 28.71 1.70
CA PHE A 232 -8.81 27.41 1.98
C PHE A 232 -7.75 26.38 2.43
N VAL A 233 -6.62 26.26 1.71
CA VAL A 233 -5.50 25.38 2.06
C VAL A 233 -4.83 25.83 3.38
N LEU A 234 -4.57 27.13 3.48
CA LEU A 234 -4.47 27.99 4.68
C LEU A 234 -5.07 27.41 5.96
N LYS A 235 -6.38 27.22 5.89
CA LYS A 235 -7.24 26.83 7.02
C LYS A 235 -7.24 25.34 7.30
N GLY A 236 -6.44 24.54 6.58
CA GLY A 236 -6.43 23.08 6.66
C GLY A 236 -7.35 22.39 5.67
N GLY A 237 -7.95 23.13 4.72
CA GLY A 237 -8.67 22.55 3.59
C GLY A 237 -7.74 21.72 2.71
N ARG A 238 -8.28 20.67 2.09
CA ARG A 238 -7.50 19.72 1.29
C ARG A 238 -7.74 19.94 -0.20
N LEU A 239 -6.68 20.01 -0.99
CA LEU A 239 -6.76 20.44 -2.38
C LEU A 239 -6.26 19.35 -3.33
N MET A 240 -7.04 19.07 -4.36
CA MET A 240 -6.59 18.38 -5.57
C MET A 240 -6.62 19.39 -6.72
N MET A 241 -5.50 19.57 -7.41
CA MET A 241 -5.34 20.57 -8.45
C MET A 241 -4.81 19.94 -9.73
N PHE A 242 -5.45 20.22 -10.86
CA PHE A 242 -5.04 19.78 -12.19
C PHE A 242 -4.55 20.98 -12.99
N ILE A 243 -3.28 20.97 -13.37
CA ILE A 243 -2.59 22.09 -14.02
C ILE A 243 -2.02 21.61 -15.34
N ASP A 244 -2.37 22.26 -16.45
CA ASP A 244 -1.91 21.82 -17.76
C ASP A 244 -0.95 22.81 -18.46
N PRO A 245 0.26 22.41 -18.90
CA PRO A 245 1.06 23.27 -19.77
C PRO A 245 0.41 23.50 -21.14
N ILE A 246 -0.39 22.55 -21.66
CA ILE A 246 -1.05 22.65 -22.97
C ILE A 246 -2.43 21.99 -22.88
N ASN A 247 -3.50 22.78 -23.00
CA ASN A 247 -4.83 22.19 -23.15
C ASN A 247 -5.01 21.66 -24.59
N GLU A 248 -5.22 20.35 -24.79
CA GLU A 248 -5.49 19.81 -26.14
C GLU A 248 -6.90 20.20 -26.67
N GLN A 249 -7.85 20.56 -25.79
CA GLN A 249 -9.21 20.94 -26.18
C GLN A 249 -9.26 22.34 -26.82
N ASP A 250 -8.48 23.27 -26.28
CA ASP A 250 -8.31 24.61 -26.82
C ASP A 250 -6.84 24.74 -27.22
N SER A 251 -6.51 24.55 -28.51
CA SER A 251 -5.14 24.56 -29.06
C SER A 251 -4.38 25.89 -28.90
N THR A 252 -4.83 26.75 -28.00
CA THR A 252 -4.17 27.97 -27.54
C THR A 252 -3.11 27.63 -26.48
N PRO A 253 -1.89 28.18 -26.59
CA PRO A 253 -0.88 28.05 -25.54
C PRO A 253 -1.44 28.51 -24.18
N SER A 254 -1.13 27.78 -23.10
CA SER A 254 -1.60 28.14 -21.76
C SER A 254 -1.19 29.57 -21.38
N VAL A 255 -2.15 30.33 -20.84
CA VAL A 255 -1.88 31.65 -20.29
C VAL A 255 -1.03 31.47 -19.03
N VAL A 256 0.20 31.99 -19.05
CA VAL A 256 1.06 32.01 -17.86
C VAL A 256 0.39 32.91 -16.82
N ASN A 257 -0.02 32.30 -15.70
CA ASN A 257 -0.54 33.03 -14.56
C ASN A 257 0.58 33.16 -13.51
N PRO A 258 1.29 34.30 -13.46
CA PRO A 258 2.45 34.45 -12.56
C PRO A 258 2.07 34.28 -11.09
N LYS A 259 0.81 34.57 -10.74
CA LYS A 259 0.33 34.43 -9.36
C LYS A 259 0.16 32.97 -8.96
N LEU A 260 -0.23 32.10 -9.90
CA LEU A 260 -0.24 30.66 -9.68
C LEU A 260 1.19 30.14 -9.47
N ASP A 261 2.16 30.61 -10.25
CA ASP A 261 3.57 30.21 -10.08
C ASP A 261 4.12 30.63 -8.73
N GLU A 262 3.81 31.84 -8.26
CA GLU A 262 4.13 32.30 -6.90
C GLU A 262 3.50 31.39 -5.82
N LEU A 263 2.24 30.99 -6.00
CA LEU A 263 1.52 30.10 -5.09
C LEU A 263 2.19 28.72 -5.00
N LEU A 264 2.46 28.09 -6.15
CA LEU A 264 3.17 26.81 -6.24
C LEU A 264 4.57 26.92 -5.61
N ALA A 265 5.27 28.03 -5.86
CA ALA A 265 6.59 28.29 -5.33
C ALA A 265 6.60 28.47 -3.81
N ALA A 266 5.54 29.05 -3.22
CA ALA A 266 5.32 29.17 -1.78
C ALA A 266 5.05 27.81 -1.12
N TRP A 267 4.41 26.89 -1.84
CA TRP A 267 4.20 25.49 -1.41
C TRP A 267 5.42 24.59 -1.66
N GLY A 268 6.50 25.13 -2.24
CA GLY A 268 7.78 24.44 -2.41
C GLY A 268 7.90 23.62 -3.69
N ILE A 269 7.01 23.83 -4.66
CA ILE A 269 7.02 23.15 -5.96
C ILE A 269 7.21 24.16 -7.10
N GLN A 270 7.61 23.67 -8.26
CA GLN A 270 7.76 24.45 -9.49
C GLN A 270 7.26 23.61 -10.66
N LEU A 271 6.51 24.24 -11.55
CA LEU A 271 6.05 23.69 -12.82
C LEU A 271 6.51 24.63 -13.94
N PRO A 272 7.41 24.22 -14.84
CA PRO A 272 7.72 25.03 -16.02
C PRO A 272 6.52 25.03 -16.97
N ALA A 273 5.92 26.20 -17.21
CA ALA A 273 4.73 26.35 -18.04
C ALA A 273 5.00 26.16 -19.54
N ASP A 274 6.25 26.34 -19.96
CA ASP A 274 6.74 26.24 -21.34
C ASP A 274 7.20 24.84 -21.74
N LYS A 275 7.19 23.87 -20.80
CA LYS A 275 7.75 22.53 -21.03
C LYS A 275 6.73 21.41 -20.91
N LEU A 276 6.80 20.55 -21.90
CA LEU A 276 6.03 19.33 -22.04
C LEU A 276 6.89 18.10 -21.77
N LEU A 277 6.34 17.13 -21.05
CA LEU A 277 6.95 15.84 -20.84
C LEU A 277 6.73 14.92 -22.04
N ILE A 278 7.83 14.37 -22.56
CA ILE A 278 7.81 13.31 -23.56
C ILE A 278 8.53 12.07 -23.04
N ASP A 279 8.00 10.88 -23.35
CA ASP A 279 8.59 9.62 -22.89
C ASP A 279 8.28 8.48 -23.86
N ASN A 280 9.26 8.11 -24.68
CA ASN A 280 9.07 7.07 -25.68
C ASN A 280 8.86 5.67 -25.08
N HIS A 281 9.28 5.43 -23.83
CA HIS A 281 9.12 4.13 -23.19
C HIS A 281 7.67 3.86 -22.78
N TYR A 282 6.94 4.91 -22.40
CA TYR A 282 5.52 4.85 -22.05
C TYR A 282 4.60 5.42 -23.13
N ALA A 283 5.16 5.88 -24.25
CA ALA A 283 4.40 6.47 -25.34
C ALA A 283 3.46 5.45 -26.00
N MET A 284 2.23 5.89 -26.23
CA MET A 284 1.20 5.10 -26.88
C MET A 284 1.31 5.17 -28.40
N SER A 285 0.99 4.05 -29.03
CA SER A 285 0.89 3.92 -30.49
C SER A 285 -0.56 3.97 -30.93
N GLN A 286 -0.91 4.89 -31.84
CA GLN A 286 -2.26 5.03 -32.37
C GLN A 286 -2.27 4.78 -33.88
N THR A 287 -3.15 3.89 -34.31
CA THR A 287 -3.45 3.69 -35.73
C THR A 287 -4.43 4.77 -36.18
N GLN A 288 -4.04 5.63 -37.13
CA GLN A 288 -4.87 6.76 -37.61
C GLN A 288 -6.01 6.33 -38.56
N GLY A 289 -6.71 5.25 -38.24
CA GLY A 289 -7.76 4.65 -39.07
C GLY A 289 -7.27 3.52 -39.99
N ALA A 290 -8.21 2.83 -40.65
CA ALA A 290 -7.92 1.66 -41.48
C ALA A 290 -6.96 2.02 -42.64
N GLY A 291 -5.82 1.32 -42.71
CA GLY A 291 -4.81 1.48 -43.76
C GLY A 291 -3.81 2.62 -43.56
N LYS A 292 -3.90 3.40 -42.49
CA LYS A 292 -2.88 4.42 -42.15
C LYS A 292 -1.81 3.84 -41.21
N PRO A 293 -0.56 4.35 -41.28
CA PRO A 293 0.51 3.91 -40.40
C PRO A 293 0.16 4.19 -38.93
N THR A 294 0.55 3.27 -38.07
CA THR A 294 0.52 3.47 -36.61
C THR A 294 1.61 4.46 -36.25
N VAL A 295 1.21 5.59 -35.65
CA VAL A 295 2.14 6.63 -35.19
C VAL A 295 2.22 6.58 -33.67
N GLN A 296 3.44 6.55 -33.14
CA GLN A 296 3.69 6.64 -31.71
C GLN A 296 3.68 8.12 -31.29
N HIS A 297 2.86 8.47 -30.31
CA HIS A 297 2.69 9.85 -29.86
C HIS A 297 3.46 10.04 -28.54
N PRO A 298 4.61 10.74 -28.53
CA PRO A 298 5.55 10.73 -27.42
C PRO A 298 5.06 11.49 -26.17
N ALA A 299 4.03 12.33 -26.31
CA ALA A 299 3.40 13.06 -25.21
C ALA A 299 2.14 12.37 -24.67
N ARG A 300 1.68 11.28 -25.31
CA ARG A 300 0.57 10.45 -24.80
C ARG A 300 1.15 9.23 -24.13
N LEU A 301 1.14 9.24 -22.81
CA LEU A 301 1.84 8.25 -22.00
C LEU A 301 0.83 7.34 -21.32
N ASN A 302 1.05 6.03 -21.42
CA ASN A 302 0.37 5.06 -20.60
C ASN A 302 1.30 4.64 -19.46
N LEU A 303 1.11 5.21 -18.28
CA LEU A 303 1.94 4.99 -17.11
C LEU A 303 1.58 3.66 -16.45
N PRO A 304 2.46 2.64 -16.47
CA PRO A 304 2.19 1.37 -15.82
C PRO A 304 2.34 1.47 -14.29
N ARG A 305 1.92 0.43 -13.56
CA ARG A 305 2.07 0.33 -12.09
C ARG A 305 3.45 0.71 -11.54
N GLN A 306 4.54 0.39 -12.24
CA GLN A 306 5.92 0.72 -11.86
C GLN A 306 6.27 2.21 -11.91
N ALA A 307 5.48 2.98 -12.66
CA ALA A 307 5.56 4.44 -12.78
C ALA A 307 4.78 5.15 -11.66
N MET A 308 4.15 4.38 -10.76
CA MET A 308 3.28 4.88 -9.70
C MET A 308 3.87 4.60 -8.32
N ASN A 309 3.52 5.44 -7.34
CA ASN A 309 3.83 5.18 -5.94
C ASN A 309 2.87 4.13 -5.35
N THR A 310 3.34 2.89 -5.26
CA THR A 310 2.56 1.75 -4.75
C THR A 310 2.26 1.82 -3.25
N HIS A 311 2.86 2.77 -2.53
CA HIS A 311 2.63 3.02 -1.11
C HIS A 311 1.71 4.21 -0.85
N ASP A 312 1.14 4.84 -1.88
CA ASP A 312 0.12 5.88 -1.73
C ASP A 312 -1.27 5.33 -2.09
N ILE A 313 -2.29 5.80 -1.36
CA ILE A 313 -3.68 5.37 -1.52
C ILE A 313 -4.25 5.81 -2.86
N SER A 314 -3.78 6.94 -3.41
CA SER A 314 -4.17 7.46 -4.72
C SER A 314 -4.01 6.41 -5.83
N THR A 315 -3.04 5.51 -5.71
CA THR A 315 -2.75 4.49 -6.73
C THR A 315 -3.39 3.14 -6.39
N ARG A 316 -4.24 3.02 -5.37
CA ARG A 316 -4.83 1.75 -4.93
C ARG A 316 -5.68 1.10 -6.03
N LYS A 317 -5.40 -0.17 -6.37
CA LYS A 317 -6.04 -0.90 -7.48
C LYS A 317 -5.88 -0.25 -8.87
N VAL A 318 -5.06 0.79 -9.00
CA VAL A 318 -4.77 1.44 -10.28
C VAL A 318 -3.66 0.66 -10.99
N ASN A 319 -3.96 0.08 -12.15
CA ASN A 319 -2.98 -0.69 -12.91
C ASN A 319 -2.20 0.18 -13.91
N THR A 320 -2.89 1.14 -14.50
CA THR A 320 -2.37 2.01 -15.54
C THR A 320 -3.00 3.40 -15.41
N VAL A 321 -2.29 4.47 -15.77
CA VAL A 321 -2.86 5.82 -15.85
C VAL A 321 -2.43 6.41 -17.17
N THR A 322 -3.38 6.86 -17.97
CA THR A 322 -3.08 7.53 -19.22
C THR A 322 -3.06 9.04 -19.01
N VAL A 323 -1.99 9.67 -19.48
CA VAL A 323 -1.82 11.11 -19.49
C VAL A 323 -1.52 11.59 -20.91
N SER A 324 -1.98 12.78 -21.25
CA SER A 324 -1.69 13.44 -22.52
C SER A 324 -1.08 14.80 -22.25
N SER A 325 -0.06 15.17 -23.01
CA SER A 325 0.52 16.51 -22.97
C SER A 325 0.85 17.02 -21.55
N SER A 326 1.31 16.12 -20.69
CA SER A 326 1.56 16.43 -19.29
C SER A 326 2.83 17.26 -19.06
N GLY A 327 2.81 18.11 -18.03
CA GLY A 327 4.01 18.81 -17.53
C GLY A 327 4.90 17.97 -16.60
N ALA A 328 5.81 18.65 -15.91
CA ALA A 328 6.68 18.02 -14.89
C ALA A 328 6.86 18.90 -13.66
N LEU A 329 6.62 18.32 -12.48
CA LEU A 329 6.81 18.94 -11.17
C LEU A 329 8.23 18.77 -10.66
N PHE A 330 8.76 19.87 -10.12
CA PHE A 330 10.05 19.92 -9.45
C PHE A 330 9.88 20.39 -8.02
N GLN A 331 10.53 19.69 -7.08
CA GLN A 331 10.64 20.18 -5.71
C GLN A 331 11.72 21.27 -5.63
N ARG A 332 11.42 22.38 -4.97
CA ARG A 332 12.39 23.45 -4.74
C ARG A 332 13.42 23.04 -3.67
N LYS A 333 14.69 23.39 -3.89
CA LYS A 333 15.81 23.02 -2.98
C LYS A 333 15.63 23.46 -1.51
N LYS A 334 14.83 24.50 -1.24
CA LYS A 334 14.56 25.05 0.09
C LYS A 334 13.10 24.83 0.55
N ALA A 335 12.38 23.88 -0.06
CA ALA A 335 11.03 23.54 0.34
C ALA A 335 11.02 22.97 1.77
N ARG A 336 10.07 23.43 2.59
CA ARG A 336 9.81 22.84 3.92
C ARG A 336 8.74 21.74 3.88
N THR A 337 8.05 21.64 2.76
CA THR A 337 7.04 20.64 2.48
C THR A 337 7.70 19.33 2.04
N THR A 338 7.09 18.22 2.45
CA THR A 338 7.36 16.89 1.95
C THR A 338 6.75 16.76 0.55
N PHE A 339 7.58 16.38 -0.41
CA PHE A 339 7.17 16.13 -1.79
C PHE A 339 7.17 14.63 -2.05
N THR A 340 5.99 14.04 -2.21
CA THR A 340 5.81 12.61 -2.45
C THR A 340 5.33 12.42 -3.89
N PRO A 341 6.17 11.90 -4.80
CA PRO A 341 5.74 11.56 -6.15
C PRO A 341 4.62 10.51 -6.11
N LEU A 342 3.59 10.71 -6.92
CA LEU A 342 2.47 9.77 -7.11
C LEU A 342 2.56 9.09 -8.47
N LEU A 343 2.82 9.88 -9.52
CA LEU A 343 3.01 9.43 -10.91
C LEU A 343 4.33 9.99 -11.44
N GLN A 344 5.12 9.15 -12.10
CA GLN A 344 6.44 9.51 -12.61
C GLN A 344 6.65 8.96 -14.02
N SER A 345 7.47 9.63 -14.82
CA SER A 345 7.91 9.12 -16.10
C SER A 345 8.99 8.02 -15.96
N SER A 346 9.32 7.41 -17.08
CA SER A 346 10.46 6.50 -17.20
C SER A 346 11.78 7.25 -17.07
N ARG A 347 12.89 6.49 -16.99
CA ARG A 347 14.23 7.08 -17.02
C ARG A 347 14.62 7.65 -18.39
N HIS A 348 13.87 7.36 -19.44
CA HIS A 348 14.14 7.81 -20.81
C HIS A 348 13.22 8.96 -21.23
N SER A 349 12.66 9.67 -20.25
CA SER A 349 11.83 10.84 -20.52
C SER A 349 12.67 12.11 -20.70
N ALA A 350 12.13 13.06 -21.45
CA ALA A 350 12.72 14.37 -21.65
C ALA A 350 11.65 15.46 -21.53
N LEU A 351 12.10 16.70 -21.32
CA LEU A 351 11.25 17.88 -21.39
C LEU A 351 11.48 18.61 -22.71
N LEU A 352 10.40 18.94 -23.40
CA LEU A 352 10.40 19.61 -24.69
C LEU A 352 9.65 20.93 -24.57
N GLU A 353 10.12 21.97 -25.26
CA GLU A 353 9.41 23.24 -25.34
C GLU A 353 8.06 23.08 -26.09
N THR A 354 7.00 23.62 -25.52
CA THR A 354 5.62 23.54 -26.03
C THR A 354 5.50 23.97 -27.50
N GLU A 355 6.16 25.07 -27.89
CA GLU A 355 6.14 25.59 -29.28
C GLU A 355 6.78 24.62 -30.28
N ARG A 356 7.84 23.91 -29.86
CA ARG A 356 8.51 22.91 -30.70
C ARG A 356 7.64 21.68 -30.88
N PHE A 357 6.89 21.30 -29.85
CA PHE A 357 5.94 20.20 -29.93
C PHE A 357 4.80 20.52 -30.90
N ALA A 358 4.20 21.70 -30.80
CA ALA A 358 3.11 22.14 -31.68
C ALA A 358 3.53 22.23 -33.16
N SER A 359 4.81 22.52 -33.42
CA SER A 359 5.37 22.65 -34.78
C SER A 359 5.93 21.34 -35.36
N ALA A 360 5.94 20.25 -34.58
CA ALA A 360 6.58 18.99 -35.00
C ALA A 360 5.72 18.22 -36.01
N THR A 361 6.29 17.94 -37.18
CA THR A 361 5.66 17.11 -38.23
C THR A 361 5.97 15.61 -38.09
N THR A 362 7.11 15.27 -37.47
CA THR A 362 7.50 13.89 -37.17
C THR A 362 8.08 13.82 -35.76
N PHE A 363 7.47 13.02 -34.89
CA PHE A 363 7.83 12.95 -33.47
C PHE A 363 9.14 12.20 -33.16
N SER A 364 9.67 11.41 -34.10
CA SER A 364 10.87 10.59 -33.89
C SER A 364 12.16 11.40 -33.81
N SER A 365 12.32 12.46 -34.62
CA SER A 365 13.52 13.32 -34.62
C SER A 365 13.59 14.22 -33.38
N VAL A 366 12.44 14.62 -32.84
CA VAL A 366 12.33 15.48 -31.67
C VAL A 366 12.81 14.78 -30.39
N PHE A 367 12.67 13.45 -30.33
CA PHE A 367 13.07 12.66 -29.17
C PHE A 367 14.58 12.39 -29.11
N GLU A 368 15.22 12.03 -30.23
CA GLU A 368 16.66 11.72 -30.26
C GLU A 368 17.54 12.88 -29.77
N GLU A 369 17.10 14.12 -29.98
CA GLU A 369 17.80 15.33 -29.53
C GLU A 369 17.53 15.67 -28.05
N ALA A 370 16.35 15.31 -27.53
CA ALA A 370 15.92 15.65 -26.18
C ALA A 370 16.40 14.65 -25.11
N SER A 371 16.59 13.38 -25.45
CA SER A 371 16.95 12.30 -24.51
C SER A 371 18.47 12.18 -24.28
N THR A 372 19.08 13.19 -23.63
CA THR A 372 20.53 13.15 -23.29
C THR A 372 20.82 12.76 -21.83
N ALA A 373 19.82 12.83 -20.93
CA ALA A 373 19.98 12.53 -19.50
C ALA A 373 18.91 11.54 -19.00
N ALA A 374 19.35 10.48 -18.32
CA ALA A 374 18.46 9.46 -17.77
C ALA A 374 17.79 9.93 -16.46
N GLN A 375 16.74 10.74 -16.57
CA GLN A 375 16.03 11.31 -15.42
C GLN A 375 14.53 10.98 -15.46
N ARG A 376 13.97 10.67 -14.28
CA ARG A 376 12.51 10.58 -14.09
C ARG A 376 11.96 11.96 -13.73
N HIS A 377 10.87 12.33 -14.38
CA HIS A 377 10.09 13.52 -14.11
C HIS A 377 8.81 13.14 -13.37
N VAL A 378 8.31 14.05 -12.54
CA VAL A 378 7.13 13.79 -11.70
C VAL A 378 5.92 14.45 -12.33
N ILE A 379 4.89 13.65 -12.63
CA ILE A 379 3.65 14.09 -13.29
C ILE A 379 2.60 14.47 -12.25
N ALA A 380 2.53 13.70 -11.16
CA ALA A 380 1.65 14.00 -10.04
C ALA A 380 2.41 13.85 -8.73
N ALA A 381 2.15 14.75 -7.79
CA ALA A 381 2.78 14.72 -6.48
C ALA A 381 1.80 15.12 -5.38
N ARG A 382 2.02 14.56 -4.19
CA ARG A 382 1.42 14.99 -2.93
C ARG A 382 2.40 15.88 -2.18
N ILE A 383 1.91 17.02 -1.71
CA ILE A 383 2.65 18.07 -1.03
C ILE A 383 2.03 18.23 0.37
N GLU A 384 2.85 17.97 1.39
CA GLU A 384 2.42 18.06 2.78
C GLU A 384 3.42 18.81 3.64
N GLY A 385 2.98 19.42 4.73
CA GLY A 385 3.85 20.11 5.68
C GLY A 385 3.63 21.63 5.71
N PRO A 386 4.54 22.38 6.37
CA PRO A 386 4.32 23.79 6.61
C PRO A 386 4.46 24.61 5.33
N ALA A 387 3.53 25.55 5.14
CA ALA A 387 3.52 26.44 3.99
C ALA A 387 3.20 27.88 4.42
N TYR A 388 3.61 28.83 3.59
CA TYR A 388 3.39 30.26 3.78
C TYR A 388 2.50 30.81 2.67
N SER A 389 1.83 31.92 2.96
CA SER A 389 1.04 32.64 1.96
C SER A 389 1.93 33.31 0.91
N ALA A 390 1.52 33.22 -0.36
CA ALA A 390 2.01 34.00 -1.49
C ALA A 390 1.33 35.38 -1.59
N PHE A 391 0.33 35.66 -0.74
CA PHE A 391 -0.42 36.91 -0.66
C PHE A 391 -0.13 37.63 0.68
N LEU A 392 1.13 38.01 0.89
CA LEU A 392 1.61 38.62 2.13
C LEU A 392 0.87 39.90 2.50
N ASP A 393 0.62 40.75 1.50
CA ASP A 393 -0.08 42.04 1.67
C ASP A 393 -1.61 41.90 1.55
N GLY A 394 -2.12 40.67 1.44
CA GLY A 394 -3.51 40.39 1.12
C GLY A 394 -3.84 40.61 -0.35
N MET A 395 -5.11 40.90 -0.63
CA MET A 395 -5.63 41.21 -1.96
C MET A 395 -6.28 42.60 -1.93
N ALA A 396 -6.19 43.37 -3.01
CA ALA A 396 -6.74 44.73 -3.07
C ALA A 396 -8.20 44.79 -2.58
N GLY A 397 -8.43 45.40 -1.41
CA GLY A 397 -9.73 45.51 -0.76
C GLY A 397 -10.07 44.44 0.29
N GLN A 398 -9.16 43.51 0.62
CA GLN A 398 -9.30 42.54 1.70
C GLN A 398 -8.04 42.51 2.58
N PRO A 399 -8.18 42.48 3.92
CA PRO A 399 -7.03 42.36 4.81
C PRO A 399 -6.27 41.04 4.56
N PRO A 400 -4.97 40.99 4.87
CA PRO A 400 -4.18 39.77 4.76
C PRO A 400 -4.83 38.66 5.59
N GLY A 401 -5.06 37.52 4.94
CA GLY A 401 -5.62 36.32 5.56
C GLY A 401 -4.59 35.57 6.39
N LEU A 402 -4.78 34.26 6.53
CA LEU A 402 -3.77 33.41 7.15
C LEU A 402 -2.48 33.47 6.35
N GLN A 403 -1.37 33.68 7.06
CA GLN A 403 -0.04 33.84 6.48
C GLN A 403 0.79 32.55 6.50
N GLN A 404 0.38 31.57 7.31
CA GLN A 404 1.07 30.30 7.43
C GLN A 404 0.11 29.18 7.84
N ALA A 405 0.42 27.97 7.41
CA ALA A 405 -0.16 26.73 7.93
C ALA A 405 0.97 25.82 8.42
N ALA A 406 0.73 25.13 9.53
CA ALA A 406 1.66 24.11 10.03
C ALA A 406 1.71 22.89 9.11
N ASN A 407 0.59 22.57 8.45
CA ASN A 407 0.48 21.42 7.58
C ASN A 407 -0.59 21.66 6.50
N ILE A 408 -0.18 21.72 5.24
CA ILE A 408 -1.08 21.71 4.07
C ILE A 408 -1.23 20.30 3.53
N HIS A 409 -2.33 20.03 2.81
CA HIS A 409 -2.53 18.76 2.10
C HIS A 409 -2.97 19.07 0.67
N VAL A 410 -2.01 19.00 -0.26
CA VAL A 410 -2.24 19.35 -1.67
C VAL A 410 -1.77 18.20 -2.54
N VAL A 411 -2.58 17.82 -3.53
CA VAL A 411 -2.17 16.94 -4.63
C VAL A 411 -2.23 17.75 -5.91
N VAL A 412 -1.11 17.80 -6.64
CA VAL A 412 -1.02 18.46 -7.95
C VAL A 412 -0.79 17.40 -9.02
N VAL A 413 -1.57 17.48 -10.09
CA VAL A 413 -1.47 16.64 -11.30
C VAL A 413 -1.22 17.56 -12.47
N THR A 414 -0.18 17.31 -13.27
CA THR A 414 0.22 18.20 -14.37
C THR A 414 -0.44 17.87 -15.70
N ASP A 415 -1.71 17.49 -15.68
CA ASP A 415 -2.47 17.07 -16.86
C ASP A 415 -3.97 17.23 -16.53
N THR A 416 -4.68 18.01 -17.35
CA THR A 416 -6.15 18.14 -17.27
C THR A 416 -6.89 17.17 -18.17
N ASP A 417 -6.28 16.74 -19.28
CA ASP A 417 -6.79 15.73 -20.21
C ASP A 417 -7.00 14.36 -19.54
N LEU A 418 -6.28 14.05 -18.45
CA LEU A 418 -6.52 12.86 -17.61
C LEU A 418 -7.98 12.73 -17.18
N LEU A 419 -8.70 13.85 -17.01
CA LEU A 419 -10.10 13.93 -16.60
C LEU A 419 -11.09 13.63 -17.73
N THR A 420 -10.62 13.64 -18.99
CA THR A 420 -11.47 13.49 -20.16
C THR A 420 -11.76 12.02 -20.48
N ASP A 421 -12.96 11.78 -21.00
CA ASP A 421 -13.47 10.46 -21.38
C ASP A 421 -12.70 9.87 -22.56
N GLN A 422 -12.12 10.70 -23.44
CA GLN A 422 -11.28 10.22 -24.55
C GLN A 422 -10.03 9.51 -24.02
N VAL A 423 -9.33 10.15 -23.08
CA VAL A 423 -8.15 9.59 -22.41
C VAL A 423 -8.51 8.42 -21.50
N SER A 424 -9.62 8.54 -20.76
CA SER A 424 -10.14 7.51 -19.86
C SER A 424 -10.57 6.23 -20.58
N ASN A 425 -11.17 6.35 -21.77
CA ASN A 425 -11.64 5.19 -22.57
C ASN A 425 -10.50 4.28 -23.06
N TRP A 426 -9.26 4.77 -23.13
CA TRP A 426 -8.10 3.96 -23.51
C TRP A 426 -7.52 3.12 -22.37
N ALA A 427 -7.88 3.41 -21.11
CA ALA A 427 -7.23 2.87 -19.91
C ALA A 427 -8.16 2.08 -18.97
N SER A 428 -9.38 1.72 -19.42
CA SER A 428 -10.39 1.00 -18.61
C SER A 428 -10.49 1.53 -17.18
N ASP A 429 -11.23 2.60 -16.97
CA ASP A 429 -11.67 3.16 -15.66
C ASP A 429 -10.55 3.51 -14.66
N SER A 430 -9.28 3.40 -15.06
CA SER A 430 -8.14 3.53 -14.15
C SER A 430 -7.80 4.98 -13.82
N ASN A 431 -7.99 5.91 -14.76
CA ASN A 431 -7.85 7.35 -14.52
C ASN A 431 -8.88 7.84 -13.50
N ALA A 432 -10.15 7.46 -13.70
CA ALA A 432 -11.21 7.80 -12.77
C ALA A 432 -10.94 7.21 -11.37
N LEU A 433 -10.50 5.96 -11.30
CA LEU A 433 -10.10 5.33 -10.04
C LEU A 433 -8.96 6.08 -9.32
N PHE A 434 -7.96 6.58 -10.05
CA PHE A 434 -6.90 7.42 -9.46
C PHE A 434 -7.45 8.71 -8.85
N VAL A 435 -8.34 9.40 -9.57
CA VAL A 435 -9.00 10.63 -9.08
C VAL A 435 -9.87 10.34 -7.86
N LEU A 436 -10.74 9.32 -7.94
CA LEU A 436 -11.62 8.90 -6.86
C LEU A 436 -10.84 8.50 -5.61
N ASN A 437 -9.79 7.69 -5.73
CA ASN A 437 -8.96 7.30 -4.59
C ASN A 437 -8.25 8.52 -3.96
N THR A 438 -7.78 9.45 -4.79
CA THR A 438 -7.12 10.66 -4.31
C THR A 438 -8.09 11.54 -3.53
N LEU A 439 -9.28 11.78 -4.07
CA LEU A 439 -10.32 12.56 -3.39
C LEU A 439 -10.86 11.84 -2.15
N ASP A 440 -11.04 10.52 -2.17
CA ASP A 440 -11.45 9.74 -1.01
C ASP A 440 -10.42 9.86 0.13
N ASN A 441 -9.12 9.84 -0.20
CA ASN A 441 -8.06 10.10 0.76
C ASN A 441 -8.04 11.56 1.25
N LEU A 442 -8.23 12.54 0.38
CA LEU A 442 -8.27 13.96 0.74
C LEU A 442 -9.55 14.34 1.50
N ALA A 443 -10.63 13.58 1.36
CA ALA A 443 -11.88 13.81 2.08
C ALA A 443 -12.02 12.94 3.34
N ALA A 444 -11.11 11.99 3.56
CA ALA A 444 -11.08 11.16 4.75
C ALA A 444 -10.91 12.00 6.04
N PRO A 445 -11.57 11.69 7.16
CA PRO A 445 -11.33 12.37 8.43
C PRO A 445 -9.84 12.32 8.85
N ASP A 446 -9.36 13.29 9.64
CA ASP A 446 -7.95 13.36 10.04
C ASP A 446 -7.45 12.09 10.76
N THR A 447 -8.33 11.39 11.48
CA THR A 447 -8.01 10.10 12.11
C THR A 447 -7.62 9.04 11.10
N LEU A 448 -8.20 9.08 9.90
CA LEU A 448 -7.93 8.17 8.78
C LEU A 448 -6.84 8.70 7.85
N ALA A 449 -6.84 9.99 7.53
CA ALA A 449 -5.82 10.60 6.66
C ALA A 449 -4.40 10.45 7.24
N ASN A 450 -4.28 10.47 8.57
CA ASN A 450 -3.00 10.25 9.26
C ASN A 450 -2.58 8.77 9.34
N ILE A 451 -3.38 7.82 8.86
CA ILE A 451 -2.99 6.41 8.73
C ILE A 451 -2.13 6.29 7.48
N ARG A 452 -0.84 6.52 7.65
CA ARG A 452 0.13 6.40 6.56
C ARG A 452 0.39 4.92 6.25
N PRO A 453 0.32 4.51 4.97
CA PRO A 453 0.84 3.22 4.54
C PRO A 453 2.26 3.05 5.03
N ARG A 454 2.51 1.99 5.80
CA ARG A 454 3.86 1.73 6.28
C ARG A 454 4.65 1.21 5.09
N ALA A 455 5.67 1.97 4.68
CA ALA A 455 6.62 1.51 3.68
C ALA A 455 7.12 0.12 4.09
N ALA A 456 6.82 -0.89 3.27
CA ALA A 456 7.44 -2.20 3.41
C ALA A 456 8.95 -1.96 3.43
N ALA A 457 9.67 -2.69 4.28
CA ALA A 457 11.11 -2.56 4.41
C ALA A 457 11.82 -2.98 3.10
N GLN A 458 11.79 -2.15 2.07
CA GLN A 458 12.56 -2.35 0.84
C GLN A 458 14.00 -1.83 0.98
N GLY A 459 14.41 -1.35 2.16
CA GLY A 459 15.69 -0.66 2.34
C GLY A 459 16.58 -1.10 3.52
N SER A 460 16.09 -1.87 4.50
CA SER A 460 16.98 -2.52 5.47
C SER A 460 16.95 -4.02 5.23
N THR A 461 17.77 -4.47 4.28
CA THR A 461 18.07 -5.89 4.14
C THR A 461 18.77 -6.32 5.42
N SER A 462 17.99 -6.81 6.40
CA SER A 462 18.54 -7.45 7.58
C SER A 462 19.52 -8.54 7.12
N LYS A 463 20.59 -8.77 7.89
CA LYS A 463 21.60 -9.78 7.55
C LYS A 463 20.97 -11.15 7.22
N LEU A 464 19.86 -11.48 7.87
CA LEU A 464 19.07 -12.69 7.61
C LEU A 464 18.32 -12.66 6.27
N GLY A 465 17.79 -11.50 5.85
CA GLY A 465 17.17 -11.30 4.54
C GLY A 465 18.16 -11.56 3.40
N ARG A 466 19.36 -10.96 3.48
CA ARG A 466 20.42 -11.20 2.46
C ARG A 466 20.79 -12.67 2.36
N LEU A 467 20.99 -13.33 3.50
CA LEU A 467 21.31 -14.76 3.56
C LEU A 467 20.22 -15.64 2.94
N ARG A 468 18.93 -15.26 3.08
CA ARG A 468 17.81 -15.98 2.46
C ARG A 468 17.79 -15.78 0.95
N ASP A 469 18.02 -14.56 0.47
CA ASP A 469 18.06 -14.26 -0.96
C ASP A 469 19.25 -14.93 -1.64
N ASP A 470 20.42 -14.94 -0.99
CA ASP A 470 21.62 -15.65 -1.46
C ASP A 470 21.38 -17.17 -1.50
N ALA A 471 20.78 -17.75 -0.46
CA ALA A 471 20.43 -19.17 -0.43
C ALA A 471 19.40 -19.55 -1.51
N ALA A 472 18.41 -18.69 -1.75
CA ALA A 472 17.41 -18.90 -2.80
C ALA A 472 18.04 -18.85 -4.20
N ARG A 473 18.90 -17.86 -4.47
CA ARG A 473 19.65 -17.78 -5.74
C ARG A 473 20.53 -19.01 -5.95
N ALA A 474 21.30 -19.40 -4.93
CA ALA A 474 22.17 -20.56 -4.99
C ALA A 474 21.40 -21.87 -5.20
N TYR A 475 20.23 -22.03 -4.54
CA TYR A 475 19.34 -23.17 -4.76
C TYR A 475 18.82 -23.19 -6.20
N HIS A 476 18.27 -22.07 -6.70
CA HIS A 476 17.73 -22.01 -8.06
C HIS A 476 18.78 -22.31 -9.13
N GLN A 477 20.00 -21.76 -9.01
CA GLN A 477 21.08 -22.03 -9.96
C GLN A 477 21.48 -23.51 -10.00
N GLN A 478 21.48 -24.20 -8.85
CA GLN A 478 21.90 -25.60 -8.75
C GLN A 478 20.76 -26.60 -8.99
N ALA A 479 19.50 -26.21 -8.75
CA ALA A 479 18.33 -27.08 -8.88
C ALA A 479 17.86 -27.25 -10.34
N ILE A 480 18.13 -26.28 -11.23
CA ILE A 480 17.67 -26.32 -12.63
C ILE A 480 18.07 -27.62 -13.34
N GLU A 481 19.33 -28.05 -13.21
CA GLU A 481 19.82 -29.28 -13.86
C GLU A 481 19.14 -30.54 -13.32
N LEU A 482 18.98 -30.63 -12.00
CA LEU A 482 18.35 -31.76 -11.32
C LEU A 482 16.85 -31.84 -11.62
N GLU A 483 16.16 -30.70 -11.67
CA GLU A 483 14.74 -30.62 -12.03
C GLU A 483 14.50 -31.01 -13.50
N GLN A 484 15.35 -30.55 -14.41
CA GLN A 484 15.30 -30.96 -15.82
C GLN A 484 15.55 -32.46 -15.97
N ARG A 485 16.51 -33.02 -15.23
CA ARG A 485 16.79 -34.47 -15.23
C ARG A 485 15.61 -35.26 -14.69
N LEU A 486 15.02 -34.84 -13.57
CA LEU A 486 13.83 -35.47 -12.99
C LEU A 486 12.65 -35.46 -13.97
N GLN A 487 12.39 -34.35 -14.65
CA GLN A 487 11.34 -34.26 -15.66
C GLN A 487 11.58 -35.18 -16.86
N ARG A 488 12.84 -35.35 -17.31
CA ARG A 488 13.19 -36.28 -18.38
C ARG A 488 12.98 -37.73 -17.95
N THR A 489 13.50 -38.11 -16.78
CA THR A 489 13.34 -39.45 -16.20
C THR A 489 11.86 -39.81 -16.02
N GLU A 490 11.02 -38.88 -15.55
CA GLU A 490 9.58 -39.11 -15.38
C GLU A 490 8.87 -39.35 -16.72
N ARG A 491 9.20 -38.56 -17.77
CA ARG A 491 8.62 -38.75 -19.11
C ARG A 491 9.05 -40.07 -19.75
N GLU A 492 10.31 -40.46 -19.59
CA GLU A 492 10.84 -41.74 -20.10
C GLU A 492 10.21 -42.93 -19.37
N TRP A 493 10.04 -42.82 -18.07
CA TRP A 493 9.35 -43.83 -17.28
C TRP A 493 7.87 -43.96 -17.68
N GLN A 494 7.15 -42.86 -17.88
CA GLN A 494 5.75 -42.88 -18.33
C GLN A 494 5.56 -43.50 -19.73
N ARG A 495 6.55 -43.35 -20.62
CA ARG A 495 6.52 -43.97 -21.96
C ARG A 495 6.75 -45.48 -21.92
N LEU A 496 7.61 -45.93 -21.01
CA LEU A 496 8.02 -47.34 -20.90
C LEU A 496 7.16 -48.14 -19.91
N SER A 497 6.42 -47.47 -19.03
CA SER A 497 5.52 -48.10 -18.08
C SER A 497 4.19 -48.44 -18.77
N PRO A 498 3.76 -49.71 -18.79
CA PRO A 498 2.47 -50.07 -19.35
C PRO A 498 1.34 -49.44 -18.51
N GLN A 499 0.41 -48.74 -19.15
CA GLN A 499 -0.80 -48.26 -18.49
C GLN A 499 -1.64 -49.47 -18.09
N ALA A 500 -1.73 -49.75 -16.79
CA ALA A 500 -2.56 -50.82 -16.26
C ALA A 500 -4.05 -50.46 -16.40
N LEU A 501 -4.66 -50.88 -17.51
CA LEU A 501 -6.11 -50.74 -17.74
C LEU A 501 -6.92 -52.03 -17.46
N ALA A 502 -6.31 -53.09 -16.91
CA ALA A 502 -7.06 -54.30 -16.55
C ALA A 502 -6.56 -54.93 -15.23
N PRO A 503 -7.47 -55.32 -14.31
CA PRO A 503 -7.11 -56.08 -13.12
C PRO A 503 -6.84 -57.54 -13.49
N GLY A 504 -5.56 -57.90 -13.61
CA GLY A 504 -5.10 -59.27 -13.76
C GLY A 504 -3.62 -59.38 -13.36
N PRO A 505 -3.15 -60.53 -12.86
CA PRO A 505 -1.75 -60.69 -12.48
C PRO A 505 -0.91 -60.83 -13.75
N GLN A 506 -0.42 -59.71 -14.28
CA GLN A 506 0.62 -59.72 -15.29
C GLN A 506 1.99 -59.82 -14.60
N ALA A 507 2.76 -60.84 -14.97
CA ALA A 507 4.16 -60.91 -14.62
C ALA A 507 4.85 -59.68 -15.23
N VAL A 508 5.33 -58.79 -14.37
CA VAL A 508 6.16 -57.65 -14.78
C VAL A 508 7.47 -58.24 -15.28
N ASP A 509 7.65 -58.36 -16.59
CA ASP A 509 8.96 -58.57 -17.17
C ASP A 509 9.81 -57.35 -16.77
N THR A 510 10.63 -57.54 -15.74
CA THR A 510 11.52 -56.52 -15.20
C THR A 510 12.63 -56.24 -16.21
N ASN A 511 12.32 -55.40 -17.19
CA ASN A 511 13.34 -54.73 -17.98
C ASN A 511 14.26 -53.96 -17.03
N SER A 512 15.56 -54.26 -17.06
CA SER A 512 16.59 -53.62 -16.23
C SER A 512 16.59 -52.09 -16.36
N THR A 513 16.14 -51.58 -17.51
CA THR A 513 15.93 -50.16 -17.80
C THR A 513 14.83 -49.53 -16.95
N LEU A 514 13.70 -50.21 -16.71
CA LEU A 514 12.62 -49.70 -15.85
C LEU A 514 13.04 -49.65 -14.37
N GLN A 515 13.83 -50.64 -13.91
CA GLN A 515 14.40 -50.63 -12.57
C GLN A 515 15.41 -49.49 -12.39
N ALA A 516 16.25 -49.23 -13.40
CA ALA A 516 17.18 -48.12 -13.39
C ALA A 516 16.47 -46.75 -13.34
N LEU A 517 15.44 -46.54 -14.18
CA LEU A 517 14.63 -45.31 -14.17
C LEU A 517 13.87 -45.11 -12.85
N ASN A 518 13.32 -46.17 -12.27
CA ASN A 518 12.65 -46.10 -10.97
C ASN A 518 13.63 -45.73 -9.84
N LYS A 519 14.85 -46.30 -9.87
CA LYS A 519 15.91 -45.96 -8.93
C LYS A 519 16.37 -44.50 -9.08
N GLU A 520 16.48 -43.97 -10.29
CA GLU A 520 16.78 -42.55 -10.52
C GLU A 520 15.65 -41.63 -10.05
N ARG A 521 14.39 -41.99 -10.31
CA ARG A 521 13.21 -41.23 -9.86
C ARG A 521 13.11 -41.12 -8.34
N LEU A 522 13.58 -42.13 -7.59
CA LEU A 522 13.65 -42.07 -6.13
C LEU A 522 14.86 -41.27 -5.64
N ARG A 523 15.98 -41.29 -6.38
CA ARG A 523 17.22 -40.64 -5.99
C ARG A 523 17.22 -39.13 -6.22
N LEU A 524 16.68 -38.67 -7.36
CA LEU A 524 16.70 -37.25 -7.75
C LEU A 524 15.94 -36.32 -6.76
N PRO A 525 14.76 -36.68 -6.22
CA PRO A 525 14.10 -35.90 -5.18
C PRO A 525 14.89 -35.84 -3.87
N ILE A 526 15.60 -36.92 -3.50
CA ILE A 526 16.46 -36.96 -2.32
C ILE A 526 17.63 -36.00 -2.50
N GLU A 527 18.24 -35.97 -3.69
CA GLU A 527 19.33 -35.05 -4.03
C GLU A 527 18.84 -33.59 -4.05
N LEU A 528 17.65 -33.30 -4.59
CA LEU A 528 17.02 -31.97 -4.52
C LEU A 528 16.76 -31.53 -3.08
N HIS A 529 16.28 -32.43 -2.23
CA HIS A 529 16.06 -32.13 -0.81
C HIS A 529 17.39 -31.88 -0.08
N ALA A 530 18.40 -32.72 -0.30
CA ALA A 530 19.73 -32.55 0.27
C ALA A 530 20.39 -31.24 -0.18
N LEU A 531 20.21 -30.88 -1.47
CA LEU A 531 20.65 -29.60 -2.02
C LEU A 531 19.98 -28.43 -1.32
N LYS A 532 18.66 -28.48 -1.14
CA LYS A 532 17.89 -27.45 -0.40
C LYS A 532 18.40 -27.29 1.04
N VAL A 533 18.61 -28.40 1.75
CA VAL A 533 19.16 -28.37 3.12
C VAL A 533 20.56 -27.75 3.15
N LYS A 534 21.41 -28.10 2.18
CA LYS A 534 22.77 -27.58 2.07
C LYS A 534 22.79 -26.07 1.79
N THR A 535 22.00 -25.59 0.83
CA THR A 535 21.94 -24.16 0.47
C THR A 535 21.33 -23.30 1.56
N TYR A 536 20.36 -23.83 2.33
CA TYR A 536 19.73 -23.13 3.46
C TYR A 536 20.45 -23.30 4.82
N ALA A 537 21.52 -24.10 4.90
CA ALA A 537 22.26 -24.31 6.15
C ALA A 537 22.74 -23.01 6.84
N PRO A 538 23.24 -21.98 6.12
CA PRO A 538 23.63 -20.70 6.75
C PRO A 538 22.44 -19.96 7.38
N VAL A 539 21.26 -20.03 6.75
CA VAL A 539 20.02 -19.43 7.26
C VAL A 539 19.61 -20.13 8.55
N HIS A 540 19.59 -21.47 8.55
CA HIS A 540 19.22 -22.24 9.73
C HIS A 540 20.17 -22.06 10.91
N ARG A 541 21.49 -21.95 10.67
CA ARG A 541 22.46 -21.64 11.73
C ARG A 541 22.16 -20.30 12.38
N MET A 542 21.93 -19.26 11.57
CA MET A 542 21.60 -17.92 12.07
C MET A 542 20.28 -17.91 12.84
N GLU A 543 19.25 -18.60 12.34
CA GLU A 543 17.96 -18.75 13.05
C GLU A 543 18.13 -19.48 14.39
N GLN A 544 18.95 -20.53 14.45
CA GLN A 544 19.27 -21.23 15.69
C GLN A 544 20.04 -20.36 16.67
N THR A 545 20.98 -19.55 16.20
CA THR A 545 21.70 -18.59 17.05
C THR A 545 20.73 -17.56 17.66
N ILE A 546 19.84 -16.98 16.83
CA ILE A 546 18.84 -16.01 17.30
C ILE A 546 17.90 -16.67 18.32
N LYS A 547 17.36 -17.86 18.02
CA LYS A 547 16.50 -18.62 18.93
C LYS A 547 17.21 -18.96 20.23
N GLY A 548 18.47 -19.38 20.18
CA GLY A 548 19.29 -19.70 21.34
C GLY A 548 19.51 -18.48 22.24
N VAL A 549 19.88 -17.34 21.66
CA VAL A 549 20.04 -16.07 22.40
C VAL A 549 18.73 -15.65 23.05
N LEU A 550 17.61 -15.70 22.32
CA LEU A 550 16.30 -15.31 22.86
C LEU A 550 15.82 -16.25 23.96
N SER A 551 16.09 -17.55 23.83
CA SER A 551 15.70 -18.57 24.80
C SER A 551 16.55 -18.51 26.07
N LEU A 552 17.84 -18.14 25.98
CA LEU A 552 18.70 -17.93 27.15
C LEU A 552 18.40 -16.61 27.88
N ALA A 553 17.95 -15.57 27.16
CA ALA A 553 17.70 -14.26 27.74
C ALA A 553 16.61 -14.30 28.82
N MET A 554 15.53 -15.06 28.62
CA MET A 554 14.46 -15.17 29.60
C MET A 554 14.94 -15.74 30.96
N PRO A 555 15.52 -16.96 31.04
CA PRO A 555 16.04 -17.49 32.30
C PRO A 555 17.06 -16.57 32.98
N LEU A 556 17.93 -15.92 32.20
CA LEU A 556 18.94 -14.99 32.73
C LEU A 556 18.30 -13.77 33.39
N THR A 557 17.27 -13.18 32.78
CA THR A 557 16.52 -12.07 33.38
C THR A 557 15.83 -12.48 34.68
N TRP A 558 15.24 -13.68 34.75
CA TRP A 558 14.64 -14.22 35.97
C TRP A 558 15.69 -14.48 37.06
N CYS A 559 16.85 -15.03 36.70
CA CYS A 559 17.97 -15.21 37.63
C CYS A 559 18.50 -13.88 38.17
N LEU A 560 18.63 -12.86 37.31
CA LEU A 560 19.04 -11.51 37.74
C LEU A 560 18.00 -10.85 38.65
N LEU A 561 16.71 -11.04 38.39
CA LEU A 561 15.63 -10.51 39.22
C LEU A 561 15.63 -11.20 40.60
N ALA A 562 15.79 -12.53 40.63
CA ALA A 562 15.93 -13.30 41.86
C ALA A 562 17.18 -12.90 42.66
N TRP A 563 18.32 -12.70 41.99
CA TRP A 563 19.56 -12.22 42.60
C TRP A 563 19.39 -10.82 43.20
N PHE A 564 18.70 -9.92 42.50
CA PHE A 564 18.41 -8.58 42.99
C PHE A 564 17.52 -8.59 44.24
N ILE A 565 16.47 -9.42 44.25
CA ILE A 565 15.60 -9.61 45.41
C ILE A 565 16.39 -10.17 46.61
N PHE A 566 17.25 -11.16 46.36
CA PHE A 566 18.12 -11.75 47.39
C PHE A 566 19.09 -10.72 47.99
N LEU A 567 19.75 -9.90 47.16
CA LEU A 567 20.62 -8.81 47.64
C LEU A 567 19.85 -7.79 48.49
N ARG A 568 18.61 -7.46 48.09
CA ARG A 568 17.77 -6.49 48.81
C ARG A 568 17.32 -7.03 50.18
N GLN A 569 16.98 -8.31 50.27
CA GLN A 569 16.68 -8.98 51.54
C GLN A 569 17.91 -9.07 52.45
N ARG A 570 19.08 -9.41 51.89
CA ARG A 570 20.33 -9.51 52.66
C ARG A 570 20.79 -8.15 53.20
N ARG A 571 20.54 -7.05 52.48
CA ARG A 571 20.79 -5.69 52.96
C ARG A 571 19.84 -5.30 54.10
N ARG A 572 18.57 -5.70 54.05
CA ARG A 572 17.62 -5.47 55.16
C ARG A 572 18.02 -6.23 56.43
N LEU A 573 18.39 -7.50 56.31
CA LEU A 573 18.86 -8.30 57.45
C LEU A 573 20.18 -7.80 58.06
N ARG A 574 21.07 -7.21 57.26
CA ARG A 574 22.29 -6.56 57.77
C ARG A 574 22.04 -5.23 58.47
N HIS A 575 20.94 -4.53 58.19
CA HIS A 575 20.57 -3.35 58.96
C HIS A 575 19.92 -3.70 60.30
N GLU A 576 19.22 -4.83 60.41
CA GLU A 576 18.69 -5.31 61.69
C GLU A 576 19.78 -5.88 62.62
N ALA A 577 20.87 -6.43 62.06
CA ALA A 577 22.00 -6.96 62.85
C ALA A 577 22.99 -5.89 63.35
N VAL A 578 22.82 -4.61 63.00
CA VAL A 578 23.63 -3.48 63.50
C VAL A 578 22.89 -2.71 64.61
N LEU A 579 21.65 -3.10 64.94
CA LEU A 579 20.82 -2.51 65.99
C LEU A 579 20.63 -3.42 67.22
N TYR A 580 21.46 -4.46 67.38
CA TYR A 580 21.54 -5.28 68.58
C TYR A 580 22.92 -5.20 69.23
#